data_AF-A0A1X7HK83-F1
#
_entry.id   AF-A0A1X7HK83-F1
#
_cell.length_a   1.000
_cell.length_b   1.000
_cell.length_c   1.000
_cell.angle_alpha   90.00
_cell.angle_beta   90.00
_cell.angle_gamma   90.00
#
_symmetry.space_group_name_H-M   'P 1'
#
loop_
_entity.id
_entity.type
_entity.pdbx_description
1 polymer ?
#
loop_
_entity_poly.entity_id
_entity_poly.type
_entity_poly.pdbx_seq_one_letter_code
_entity_poly.pdbx_strand_id
1 'polypeptide(L)' 'MNIKTDEYQIASLSGDEQTLGAIKAAEAAIADLTGKEVTLIAYEKTTMQEQ' A
#
# COMPACT_ATOMS: atom_id res chain seq x y z
N MET A 1 -13.33 -10.08 -15.63
CA MET A 1 -12.28 -9.41 -14.84
C MET A 1 -12.97 -8.34 -14.01
N ASN A 2 -12.96 -8.47 -12.68
CA ASN A 2 -13.69 -7.56 -11.78
C ASN A 2 -12.67 -6.60 -11.18
N ILE A 3 -12.53 -5.42 -11.77
CA ILE A 3 -11.56 -4.42 -11.34
C ILE A 3 -12.31 -3.43 -10.46
N LYS A 4 -12.10 -3.52 -9.14
CA LYS A 4 -12.77 -2.72 -8.12
C LYS A 4 -12.07 -1.37 -7.94
N THR A 5 -12.10 -0.52 -8.98
CA THR A 5 -11.44 0.79 -8.96
C THR A 5 -12.06 1.78 -7.98
N ASP A 6 -13.34 1.62 -7.63
CA ASP A 6 -14.08 2.54 -6.76
C ASP A 6 -13.95 2.22 -5.25
N GLU A 7 -13.39 1.06 -4.91
CA GLU A 7 -13.33 0.57 -3.51
C GLU A 7 -11.99 0.86 -2.80
N TYR A 8 -11.00 1.35 -3.54
CA TYR A 8 -9.64 1.53 -3.04
C TYR A 8 -9.06 2.86 -3.55
N GLN A 9 -8.68 3.72 -2.61
CA GLN A 9 -7.88 4.92 -2.91
C GLN A 9 -6.45 4.72 -2.45
N ILE A 10 -5.49 5.35 -3.14
CA ILE A 10 -4.09 5.32 -2.71
C ILE A 10 -4.02 6.04 -1.37
N ALA A 11 -3.55 5.33 -0.34
CA ALA A 11 -3.46 5.89 0.99
C ALA A 11 -2.41 7.01 1.01
N SER A 12 -2.80 8.19 1.46
CA SER A 12 -1.84 9.27 1.71
C SER A 12 -1.02 8.93 2.95
N LEU A 13 0.21 8.47 2.75
CA LEU A 13 1.17 8.17 3.83
C LEU A 13 1.77 9.45 4.46
N SER A 14 1.30 10.62 4.05
CA SER A 14 1.76 11.92 4.52
C SER A 14 1.41 12.12 6.00
N GLY A 15 2.39 11.90 6.89
CA GLY A 15 2.27 12.11 8.33
C GLY A 15 2.44 10.85 9.18
N ASP A 16 2.52 9.67 8.58
CA ASP A 16 2.65 8.41 9.30
C ASP A 16 4.03 7.75 9.05
N GLU A 17 5.05 8.31 9.72
CA GLU A 17 6.45 7.88 9.57
C GLU A 17 6.65 6.40 9.92
N GLN A 18 5.84 5.87 10.84
CA GLN A 18 5.87 4.46 11.23
C GLN A 18 5.37 3.56 10.08
N THR A 19 4.25 3.93 9.44
CA THR A 19 3.74 3.19 8.27
C THR A 19 4.70 3.28 7.09
N LEU A 20 5.28 4.44 6.83
CA LEU A 20 6.30 4.59 5.78
C LEU A 20 7.53 3.71 6.04
N GLY A 21 7.99 3.63 7.29
CA GLY A 21 9.09 2.76 7.69
C GLY A 21 8.77 1.28 7.49
N ALA A 22 7.56 0.85 7.86
CA ALA A 22 7.12 -0.53 7.66
C ALA A 22 7.06 -0.91 6.17
N ILE A 23 6.60 -0.01 5.30
CA ILE A 23 6.54 -0.22 3.85
C ILE A 23 7.95 -0.38 3.28
N LYS A 24 8.88 0.53 3.63
CA LYS A 24 10.28 0.45 3.16
C LYS A 24 11.00 -0.82 3.63
N ALA A 25 10.75 -1.25 4.87
CA ALA A 25 11.32 -2.49 5.39
C ALA A 25 10.79 -3.72 4.63
N ALA A 26 9.50 -3.72 4.29
CA ALA A 26 8.89 -4.78 3.49
C ALA A 26 9.43 -4.79 2.05
N GLU A 27 9.61 -3.63 1.42
CA GLU A 27 10.25 -3.52 0.10
C GLU A 27 11.65 -4.13 0.10
N ALA A 28 12.47 -3.80 1.08
CA ALA A 28 13.83 -4.34 1.21
C ALA A 28 13.82 -5.87 1.41
N ALA A 29 12.94 -6.39 2.26
CA ALA A 29 12.83 -7.84 2.50
C ALA A 29 12.38 -8.61 1.25
N ILE A 30 11.41 -8.08 0.50
CA ILE A 30 10.96 -8.70 -0.75
C ILE A 30 12.05 -8.61 -1.82
N ALA A 31 12.77 -7.48 -1.89
CA ALA A 31 13.87 -7.33 -2.83
C ALA A 31 15.02 -8.31 -2.55
N ASP A 32 15.35 -8.54 -1.28
CA ASP A 32 16.33 -9.56 -0.86
C ASP A 32 15.87 -10.97 -1.24
N LEU A 33 14.60 -11.31 -0.98
CA LEU A 33 14.04 -12.63 -1.29
C LEU A 33 13.92 -12.91 -2.79
N THR A 34 13.63 -11.89 -3.60
CA THR A 34 13.32 -12.05 -5.03
C THR A 34 14.46 -11.64 -5.95
N GLY A 35 15.47 -10.94 -5.43
CA GLY A 35 16.56 -10.34 -6.20
C GLY A 35 16.09 -9.23 -7.14
N LYS A 36 14.90 -8.67 -6.91
CA LYS A 36 14.27 -7.66 -7.78
C LYS A 36 13.84 -6.45 -6.97
N GLU A 37 14.07 -5.26 -7.53
CA GLU A 37 13.52 -4.05 -6.96
C GLU A 37 11.98 -4.10 -7.03
N VAL A 38 11.33 -3.79 -5.91
CA VAL A 38 9.87 -3.74 -5.79
C VAL A 38 9.46 -2.41 -5.17
N THR A 39 8.30 -1.91 -5.59
CA THR A 39 7.68 -0.73 -5.00
C THR A 39 6.30 -1.10 -4.48
N LEU A 40 6.06 -0.86 -3.20
CA LEU A 40 4.79 -1.14 -2.54
C LEU A 40 3.91 0.11 -2.54
N ILE A 41 2.63 -0.08 -2.89
CA ILE A 41 1.61 0.98 -2.86
C ILE A 41 0.58 0.60 -1.79
N ALA A 42 0.41 1.48 -0.81
CA ALA A 42 -0.63 1.33 0.20
C ALA A 42 -1.98 1.80 -0.35
N TYR A 43 -3.02 1.00 -0.12
CA TYR A 43 -4.39 1.34 -0.45
C TYR A 43 -5.21 1.37 0.82
N GLU A 44 -6.02 2.40 0.99
CA GLU A 44 -7.07 2.44 2.01
C GLU A 44 -8.39 2.04 1.37
N LYS A 45 -9.16 1.20 2.07
CA LYS A 45 -10.48 0.80 1.59
C LYS A 45 -11.42 1.99 1.78
N THR A 46 -12.01 2.46 0.68
CA THR A 46 -13.11 3.42 0.75
C THR A 46 -14.29 2.69 1.39
N THR A 47 -14.49 2.90 2.68
CA THR A 47 -15.76 2.53 3.30
C THR A 47 -16.79 3.53 2.78
N MET A 48 -17.57 3.13 1.78
CA MET A 48 -18.85 3.79 1.56
C MET A 48 -19.64 3.56 2.85
N GLN A 49 -19.66 4.56 3.74
CA GLN A 49 -20.64 4.62 4.81
C GLN A 49 -22.00 4.71 4.13
N GLU A 50 -22.66 3.56 3.98
CA GLU A 50 -24.10 3.51 3.76
C GLU A 50 -24.74 4.19 4.98
N GLN A 51 -25.37 5.35 4.73
CA GLN A 51 -26.06 6.16 5.72
C GLN A 51 -27.30 5.47 6.28
#